data_AF-A0ABC8R4D8-F1
#
_entry.id   AF-A0ABC8R4D8-F1
#
_cell.length_a   1.000
_cell.length_b   1.000
_cell.length_c   1.000
_cell.angle_alpha   90.00
_cell.angle_beta   90.00
_cell.angle_gamma   90.00
#
_symmetry.space_group_name_H-M   'P 1'
#
loop_
_entity.id
_entity.type
_entity.pdbx_description
1 polymer ?
#
loop_
_entity_poly.entity_id
_entity_poly.type
_entity_poly.pdbx_seq_one_letter_code
_entity_poly.pdbx_strand_id
1 'polypeptide(L)' 'KEERVMELIRILQSYCVASGQSANFHKYGIIFFDNTFEEQKNFYSHLLGTQPLLHHAKYLGIPIAYGSSKSE' A
#
# COMPACT_ATOMS: atom_id res chain seq x y z
N LYS A 1 -10.93 12.29 -8.79
CA LYS A 1 -9.76 11.38 -8.67
C LYS A 1 -9.62 10.87 -7.24
N GLU A 2 -9.61 11.77 -6.25
CA GLU A 2 -9.55 11.42 -4.82
C GLU A 2 -10.72 10.55 -4.36
N GLU A 3 -11.95 10.87 -4.79
CA GLU A 3 -13.15 10.07 -4.49
C GLU A 3 -13.02 8.60 -4.93
N ARG A 4 -12.42 8.34 -6.11
CA ARG A 4 -12.16 6.98 -6.60
C ARG A 4 -11.12 6.26 -5.75
N VAL A 5 -10.11 6.97 -5.24
CA VAL A 5 -9.11 6.40 -4.34
C VAL A 5 -9.75 6.02 -3.00
N MET A 6 -10.62 6.88 -2.46
CA MET A 6 -11.39 6.58 -1.25
C MET A 6 -12.29 5.36 -1.44
N GLU A 7 -12.96 5.25 -2.60
CA GLU A 7 -13.78 4.09 -2.95
C GLU A 7 -12.97 2.79 -2.96
N LEU A 8 -11.79 2.78 -3.56
CA LEU A 8 -10.89 1.62 -3.58
C LEU A 8 -10.43 1.22 -2.17
N ILE A 9 -10.09 2.19 -1.32
CA ILE A 9 -9.69 1.93 0.07
C ILE A 9 -10.85 1.30 0.85
N ARG A 10 -12.07 1.79 0.65
CA ARG A 10 -13.26 1.23 1.29
C ARG A 10 -13.49 -0.23 0.88
N ILE A 11 -13.29 -0.55 -0.40
CA ILE A 11 -13.38 -1.93 -0.91
C ILE A 11 -12.31 -2.79 -0.25
N LEU A 12 -11.06 -2.32 -0.16
CA LEU A 12 -9.97 -3.08 0.44
C LEU A 12 -10.22 -3.35 1.94
N GLN A 13 -10.71 -2.36 2.67
CA GLN A 13 -11.10 -2.51 4.08
C GLN A 13 -12.23 -3.53 4.24
N SER A 14 -13.24 -3.47 3.37
CA SER A 14 -14.36 -4.42 3.37
C SER A 14 -13.87 -5.84 3.10
N TYR A 15 -12.94 -6.01 2.15
CA TYR A 15 -12.28 -7.29 1.88
C TYR A 15 -11.51 -7.79 3.10
N CYS A 16 -10.72 -6.95 3.77
CA CYS A 16 -9.97 -7.33 4.97
C CYS A 16 -10.89 -7.85 6.08
N VAL A 17 -12.00 -7.16 6.32
CA VAL A 17 -13.00 -7.57 7.33
C VAL A 17 -13.66 -8.89 6.92
N ALA A 18 -14.08 -9.03 5.68
CA ALA A 18 -14.80 -10.23 5.21
C ALA A 18 -13.91 -11.47 5.11
N SER A 19 -12.63 -11.31 4.73
CA SER A 19 -11.68 -12.41 4.55
C SER A 19 -10.90 -12.76 5.82
N GLY A 20 -10.91 -11.89 6.84
CA GLY A 20 -10.04 -12.01 8.02
C GLY A 20 -8.56 -11.67 7.73
N GLN A 21 -8.22 -11.23 6.51
CA GLN A 21 -6.85 -10.87 6.14
C GLN A 21 -6.56 -9.40 6.45
N SER A 22 -5.41 -9.10 7.05
CA SER A 22 -4.99 -7.72 7.33
C SER A 22 -4.18 -7.12 6.17
N ALA A 23 -4.59 -5.97 5.64
CA ALA A 23 -3.71 -5.14 4.82
C ALA A 23 -2.78 -4.33 5.74
N ASN A 24 -1.49 -4.69 5.74
CA ASN A 24 -0.49 -4.01 6.57
C ASN A 24 0.00 -2.75 5.88
N PHE A 25 -0.85 -1.72 5.83
CA PHE A 25 -0.56 -0.52 5.04
C PHE A 25 0.77 0.15 5.41
N HIS A 26 1.10 0.18 6.70
CA HIS A 26 2.38 0.68 7.22
C HIS A 26 3.63 -0.03 6.68
N LYS A 27 3.51 -1.22 6.07
CA LYS A 27 4.62 -1.94 5.42
C LYS A 27 4.82 -1.53 3.97
N TYR A 28 3.85 -0.83 3.39
CA TYR A 28 3.97 -0.27 2.05
C TYR A 28 4.45 1.16 2.16
N GLY A 29 5.29 1.56 1.21
CA GLY A 29 5.70 2.95 1.05
C GLY A 29 5.19 3.51 -0.26
N ILE A 30 4.90 4.80 -0.27
CA ILE A 30 4.45 5.52 -1.47
C ILE A 30 5.63 6.29 -2.05
N ILE A 31 5.84 6.11 -3.35
CA ILE A 31 6.79 6.91 -4.13
C ILE A 31 5.97 7.93 -4.91
N PHE A 32 6.32 9.20 -4.75
CA PHE A 32 5.74 10.30 -5.50
C PHE A 32 6.74 10.78 -6.55
N PHE A 33 6.25 11.23 -7.70
CA PHE A 33 7.09 11.90 -8.69
C PHE A 33 7.52 13.28 -8.19
N ASP A 34 8.66 13.78 -8.67
CA ASP A 34 9.26 15.06 -8.26
C ASP A 34 8.30 16.26 -8.41
N ASN A 35 7.39 16.20 -9.38
CA ASN A 35 6.40 17.24 -9.66
C ASN A 35 5.09 17.10 -8.88
N THR A 36 4.99 16.15 -7.94
CA THR A 36 3.82 16.01 -7.08
C THR A 36 3.83 17.12 -6.02
N PHE A 37 2.74 17.85 -5.89
CA PHE A 37 2.62 18.90 -4.86
C PHE A 37 2.62 18.29 -3.46
N GLU A 38 3.26 18.96 -2.50
CA GLU A 38 3.35 18.48 -1.11
C GLU A 38 1.98 18.25 -0.45
N GLU A 39 0.99 19.08 -0.78
CA GLU A 39 -0.38 18.89 -0.29
C GLU A 39 -0.96 17.54 -0.74
N GLN A 40 -0.73 17.16 -2.00
CA GLN A 40 -1.16 15.87 -2.54
C GLN A 40 -0.38 14.71 -1.90
N LYS A 41 0.94 14.87 -1.70
CA LYS A 41 1.74 13.86 -1.00
C LYS A 41 1.19 13.60 0.40
N ASN A 42 0.95 14.67 1.16
CA ASN A 42 0.39 14.61 2.51
C ASN A 42 -1.00 14.00 2.54
N PHE A 43 -1.87 14.36 1.59
CA PHE A 43 -3.21 13.79 1.47
C PHE A 43 -3.15 12.27 1.29
N TYR A 44 -2.41 11.78 0.30
CA TYR A 44 -2.35 10.34 0.01
C TYR A 44 -1.60 9.55 1.10
N SER A 45 -0.55 10.11 1.69
CA SER A 45 0.16 9.50 2.81
C SER A 45 -0.72 9.34 4.04
N HIS A 46 -1.51 10.36 4.40
CA HIS A 46 -2.48 10.25 5.50
C HIS A 46 -3.59 9.25 5.18
N LEU A 47 -4.15 9.33 3.97
CA LEU A 47 -5.26 8.48 3.55
C LEU A 47 -4.89 6.98 3.58
N LEU A 48 -3.66 6.65 3.21
CA LEU A 48 -3.18 5.26 3.17
C LEU A 48 -2.45 4.84 4.45
N GLY A 49 -2.19 5.76 5.39
CA GLY A 49 -1.43 5.47 6.61
C GLY A 49 0.01 5.05 6.35
N THR A 50 0.64 5.62 5.31
CA THR A 50 1.98 5.25 4.83
C THR A 50 2.89 6.47 4.77
N GLN A 51 4.19 6.27 5.00
CA GLN A 51 5.16 7.35 4.84
C GLN A 51 5.66 7.47 3.39
N PRO A 52 5.89 8.71 2.91
CA PRO A 52 6.58 8.93 1.65
C PRO A 52 7.97 8.29 1.71
N LEU A 53 8.30 7.50 0.70
CA LEU A 53 9.65 6.97 0.55
C LEU A 53 10.51 7.96 -0.22
N LEU A 54 11.74 8.17 0.25
CA LEU A 54 12.77 8.78 -0.59
C LEU A 54 12.93 7.90 -1.84
N HIS A 55 12.98 8.55 -3.00
CA HIS A 55 13.39 7.93 -4.26
C HIS A 55 14.61 7.04 -3.95
N HIS A 56 14.52 5.72 -4.17
CA HIS A 56 15.48 4.65 -3.78
C HIS A 56 15.20 3.80 -2.53
N ALA A 57 14.13 4.00 -1.76
CA ALA A 57 13.79 3.04 -0.71
C ALA A 57 13.19 1.76 -1.32
N LYS A 58 14.09 0.78 -1.47
CA LYS A 58 13.91 -0.66 -1.68
C LYS A 58 12.44 -1.12 -1.63
N TYR A 59 11.89 -1.52 -2.78
CA TYR A 59 10.67 -2.30 -2.86
C TYR A 59 10.82 -3.57 -2.01
N LEU A 60 10.28 -3.57 -0.79
CA LEU A 60 10.22 -4.75 0.08
C LEU A 60 9.05 -5.64 -0.34
N GLY A 61 8.95 -5.94 -1.63
CA GLY A 61 8.08 -6.99 -2.11
C GLY A 61 8.37 -8.23 -1.28
N ILE A 62 7.37 -8.70 -0.54
CA ILE A 62 7.45 -10.01 0.11
C ILE A 62 7.89 -10.98 -0.99
N PRO A 63 8.99 -11.73 -0.82
CA PRO A 63 9.31 -12.78 -1.79
C PRO A 63 8.15 -13.77 -1.72
N ILE A 64 7.30 -13.75 -2.74
CA ILE A 64 6.29 -14.78 -2.92
C ILE A 64 7.07 -16.03 -3.32
N ALA A 65 7.32 -16.91 -2.36
CA ALA A 65 7.73 -18.27 -2.67
C ALA A 65 6.51 -18.99 -3.26
N TYR A 66 6.37 -18.96 -4.57
CA TYR A 66 5.43 -19.81 -5.28
C TYR A 66 6.15 -21.13 -5.60
N GLY A 67 5.72 -22.23 -4.98
CA GLY A 67 6.14 -23.59 -5.35
C GLY A 67 7.14 -24.31 -4.44
N SER A 68 7.02 -24.24 -3.11
CA SER A 68 7.59 -25.30 -2.26
C SER A 68 6.52 -26.37 -2.00
N SER A 69 6.56 -27.47 -2.77
CA SER A 69 6.02 -28.72 -2.27
C SER A 69 6.76 -29.02 -0.97
N LYS A 70 6.06 -29.13 0.15
CA LYS A 70 6.63 -29.80 1.32
C LYS A 70 6.91 -31.24 0.90
N SER A 71 8.16 -31.58 0.65
CA SER A 71 8.61 -32.95 0.81
C SER A 71 8.63 -33.21 2.32
N GLU A 72 7.88 -34.23 2.72
CA GLU A 72 8.00 -34.91 4.02
C GLU A 72 9.46 -35.26 4.35
#